data_AF-A0A5R8NMX7-F1
#
_entry.id   AF-A0A5R8NMX7-F1
#
_cell.length_a   1.000
_cell.length_b   1.000
_cell.length_c   1.000
_cell.angle_alpha   90.00
_cell.angle_beta   90.00
_cell.angle_gamma   90.00
#
_symmetry.space_group_name_H-M   'P 1'
#
loop_
_entity.id
_entity.type
_entity.pdbx_description
1 polymer ?
#
loop_
_entity_poly.entity_id
_entity_poly.type
_entity_poly.pdbx_seq_one_letter_code
_entity_poly.pdbx_strand_id
1 'polypeptide(L)'
;MLSTVIGVVPWMLAQPYDRYVVATRFLWSRYDPFMPIVNALTCVLDVVLIFVVPAAVPRTLFAAAAGLLLLVMTISIVKNVPINRYVTSLDPAARPPDWERRDPRMRWRGWNLTRTVLALVAFGVNAWAATALISM
;
A
#
# COMPACT_ATOMS: atom_id res chain seq x y z
N MET A 1 1.74 -5.92 1.86
CA MET A 1 2.59 -4.78 1.44
C MET A 1 4.08 -5.09 1.54
N LEU A 2 4.54 -5.72 2.63
CA LEU A 2 5.95 -6.06 2.81
C LEU A 2 6.55 -6.88 1.64
N SER A 3 5.86 -7.93 1.18
CA SER A 3 6.26 -8.75 0.03
C SER A 3 6.52 -7.92 -1.25
N THR A 4 5.79 -6.83 -1.42
CA THR A 4 5.99 -5.92 -2.55
C THR A 4 7.34 -5.22 -2.47
N VAL A 5 7.74 -4.74 -1.29
CA VAL A 5 8.99 -3.99 -1.11
C VAL A 5 10.22 -4.90 -1.15
N ILE A 6 10.15 -6.10 -0.55
CA ILE A 6 11.31 -7.00 -0.45
C ILE A 6 11.49 -7.92 -1.66
N GLY A 7 10.42 -8.20 -2.42
CA GLY A 7 10.45 -9.13 -3.54
C GLY A 7 10.08 -8.48 -4.88
N VAL A 8 8.85 -7.97 -4.99
CA VAL A 8 8.32 -7.48 -6.27
C VAL A 8 9.10 -6.25 -6.77
N VAL A 9 9.38 -5.29 -5.91
CA VAL A 9 10.08 -4.04 -6.28
C VAL A 9 11.48 -4.33 -6.84
N PRO A 10 12.38 -5.06 -6.15
CA PRO A 10 13.69 -5.40 -6.69
C PRO A 10 13.60 -6.11 -8.05
N TRP A 11 12.67 -7.07 -8.17
CA TRP A 11 12.49 -7.81 -9.41
C TRP A 11 12.01 -6.90 -10.57
N MET A 12 11.05 -6.00 -10.31
CA MET A 12 10.54 -5.02 -11.29
C MET A 12 11.60 -4.02 -11.75
N LEU A 13 12.52 -3.62 -10.85
CA LEU A 13 13.63 -2.73 -11.19
C LEU A 13 14.64 -3.40 -12.12
N ALA A 14 14.84 -4.71 -11.98
CA ALA A 14 15.76 -5.48 -12.82
C ALA A 14 15.19 -5.82 -14.21
N GLN A 15 13.89 -5.63 -14.44
CA GLN A 15 13.28 -6.02 -15.71
C GLN A 15 13.59 -5.02 -16.85
N PRO A 16 13.77 -5.51 -18.09
CA PRO A 16 13.68 -4.66 -19.27
C PRO A 16 12.24 -4.10 -19.42
N TYR A 17 12.10 -3.06 -20.25
CA TYR A 17 10.86 -2.29 -20.41
C TYR A 17 9.65 -3.18 -20.73
N ASP A 18 9.78 -4.06 -21.72
CA ASP A 18 8.74 -4.96 -22.20
C ASP A 18 8.21 -5.86 -21.07
N ARG A 19 9.14 -6.52 -20.35
CA ARG A 19 8.80 -7.42 -19.24
C ARG A 19 8.19 -6.66 -18.06
N TYR A 20 8.67 -5.45 -17.79
CA TYR A 20 8.11 -4.58 -16.75
C TYR A 20 6.64 -4.22 -17.05
N VAL A 21 6.32 -3.83 -18.30
CA VAL A 21 4.94 -3.50 -18.71
C VAL A 21 4.04 -4.72 -18.63
N VAL A 22 4.48 -5.86 -19.18
CA VAL A 22 3.71 -7.13 -19.14
C VAL A 22 3.46 -7.56 -17.69
N ALA A 23 4.49 -7.54 -16.85
CA ALA A 23 4.36 -7.90 -15.45
C ALA A 23 3.41 -6.97 -14.69
N THR A 24 3.47 -5.65 -14.94
CA THR A 24 2.57 -4.69 -14.31
C THR A 24 1.11 -4.96 -14.68
N ARG A 25 0.83 -5.25 -15.96
CA ARG A 25 -0.52 -5.63 -16.43
C ARG A 25 -1.02 -6.91 -15.75
N PHE A 26 -0.14 -7.90 -15.59
CA PHE A 26 -0.47 -9.16 -14.94
C PHE A 26 -0.77 -8.98 -13.44
N LEU A 27 0.10 -8.27 -12.72
CA LEU A 27 0.00 -8.07 -11.28
C LEU A 27 -1.17 -7.16 -10.91
N TRP A 28 -1.38 -6.07 -11.65
CA TRP A 28 -2.40 -5.07 -11.32
C TRP A 28 -3.82 -5.63 -11.37
N SER A 29 -4.12 -6.47 -12.36
CA SER A 29 -5.46 -7.06 -12.53
C SER A 29 -5.78 -8.16 -11.53
N ARG A 30 -4.77 -8.87 -11.01
CA ARG A 30 -4.99 -10.11 -10.21
C ARG A 30 -4.66 -9.97 -8.73
N TYR A 31 -3.60 -9.23 -8.39
CA TYR A 31 -3.08 -9.20 -7.02
C TYR A 31 -3.38 -7.90 -6.28
N ASP A 32 -3.63 -6.81 -7.01
CA ASP A 32 -3.83 -5.48 -6.40
C ASP A 32 -5.18 -5.30 -5.65
N PRO A 33 -6.29 -6.02 -5.93
CA PRO A 33 -7.56 -5.81 -5.20
C PRO A 33 -7.54 -6.29 -3.74
N PHE A 34 -6.75 -7.32 -3.41
CA PHE A 34 -6.82 -7.93 -2.08
C PHE A 34 -6.23 -7.03 -0.97
N MET A 35 -5.10 -6.37 -1.23
CA MET A 35 -4.48 -5.45 -0.27
C MET A 35 -5.39 -4.29 0.20
N PRO A 36 -6.05 -3.52 -0.69
CA PRO A 36 -6.93 -2.44 -0.25
C PRO A 36 -8.17 -2.95 0.47
N ILE A 37 -8.69 -4.14 0.13
CA ILE A 37 -9.81 -4.75 0.85
C ILE A 37 -9.42 -5.03 2.30
N VAL A 38 -8.27 -5.68 2.52
CA VAL A 38 -7.79 -5.97 3.89
C VAL A 38 -7.55 -4.68 4.67
N ASN A 39 -6.86 -3.70 4.08
CA ASN A 39 -6.62 -2.43 4.75
C ASN A 39 -7.91 -1.66 5.07
N ALA A 40 -8.89 -1.65 4.16
CA ALA A 40 -10.17 -1.00 4.37
C ALA A 40 -10.98 -1.70 5.46
N LEU A 41 -11.03 -3.03 5.46
CA LEU A 41 -11.71 -3.81 6.48
C LEU A 41 -11.09 -3.55 7.86
N THR A 42 -9.75 -3.62 7.98
CA THR A 42 -9.06 -3.30 9.24
C THR A 42 -9.36 -1.86 9.69
N CYS A 43 -9.32 -0.89 8.77
CA CYS A 43 -9.65 0.49 9.10
C CYS A 43 -11.10 0.65 9.60
N VAL A 44 -12.06 -0.06 9.01
CA VAL A 44 -13.47 -0.05 9.48
C VAL A 44 -13.58 -0.64 10.88
N LEU A 45 -12.89 -1.76 11.13
CA LEU A 45 -12.87 -2.38 12.46
C LEU A 45 -12.25 -1.46 13.51
N ASP A 46 -11.14 -0.81 13.20
CA ASP A 46 -10.50 0.18 14.07
C ASP A 46 -11.48 1.33 14.39
N VAL A 47 -12.21 1.83 13.39
CA VAL A 47 -13.25 2.85 13.58
C VAL A 47 -14.39 2.37 14.48
N VAL A 48 -14.87 1.14 14.32
CA VAL A 48 -15.88 0.55 15.21
C VAL A 48 -15.37 0.50 16.65
N LEU A 49 -14.11 0.10 16.86
CA LEU A 49 -13.50 0.02 18.17
C LEU A 49 -13.38 1.39 18.87
N ILE A 50 -13.33 2.50 18.11
CA ILE A 50 -13.38 3.84 18.69
C ILE A 50 -14.68 4.05 19.50
N PHE A 51 -15.79 3.47 19.06
CA PHE A 51 -17.10 3.64 19.69
C PHE A 51 -17.44 2.56 20.73
N VAL A 52 -16.83 1.38 20.62
CA VAL A 52 -17.11 0.23 21.51
C VAL A 52 -16.20 0.23 22.74
N VAL A 53 -14.95 0.70 22.61
CA VAL A 53 -13.97 0.61 23.70
C VAL A 53 -14.14 1.79 24.68
N PRO A 54 -14.45 1.53 25.97
CA PRO A 54 -14.67 2.60 26.95
C PRO A 54 -13.37 3.26 27.42
N ALA A 55 -12.26 2.51 27.45
CA ALA A 55 -10.99 2.99 27.95
C ALA A 55 -10.31 3.96 26.95
N ALA A 56 -9.89 5.13 27.45
CA ALA A 56 -9.38 6.21 26.62
C ALA A 56 -8.10 5.87 25.84
N VAL A 57 -7.18 5.13 26.47
CA VAL A 57 -5.88 4.76 25.87
C VAL A 57 -6.05 3.85 24.65
N PRO A 58 -6.63 2.63 24.76
CA PRO A 58 -6.82 1.76 23.60
C PRO A 58 -7.69 2.42 22.52
N ARG A 59 -8.72 3.18 22.90
CA ARG A 59 -9.55 3.94 21.96
C ARG A 59 -8.74 4.92 21.10
N THR A 60 -7.82 5.67 21.72
CA THR A 60 -6.96 6.63 21.00
C THR A 60 -5.98 5.93 20.07
N LEU A 61 -5.46 4.76 20.49
CA LEU A 61 -4.58 3.95 19.65
C LEU A 61 -5.32 3.39 18.43
N PHE A 62 -6.56 2.89 18.58
CA PHE A 62 -7.39 2.48 17.43
C PHE A 62 -7.66 3.64 16.47
N ALA A 63 -7.95 4.84 16.98
CA ALA A 63 -8.10 6.03 16.14
C ALA A 63 -6.82 6.37 15.36
N ALA A 64 -5.65 6.27 15.99
CA ALA A 64 -4.37 6.49 15.32
C ALA A 64 -4.08 5.43 14.24
N ALA A 65 -4.36 4.15 14.53
CA ALA A 65 -4.21 3.07 13.57
C ALA A 65 -5.12 3.26 12.34
N ALA A 66 -6.39 3.61 12.56
CA ALA A 66 -7.32 3.95 11.49
C ALA A 66 -6.81 5.10 10.62
N GLY A 67 -6.31 6.18 11.24
CA GLY A 67 -5.74 7.33 10.52
C GLY A 67 -4.52 6.94 9.64
N LEU A 68 -3.65 6.08 10.14
CA LEU A 68 -2.51 5.56 9.37
C LEU A 68 -2.96 4.69 8.19
N LEU A 69 -3.96 3.84 8.38
CA LEU A 69 -4.52 3.02 7.29
C LEU A 69 -5.24 3.89 6.24
N LEU A 70 -5.94 4.94 6.64
CA LEU A 70 -6.49 5.95 5.72
C LEU A 70 -5.38 6.56 4.86
N LEU A 71 -4.28 7.00 5.46
CA LEU A 71 -3.12 7.53 4.72
C LEU A 71 -2.54 6.51 3.72
N VAL A 72 -2.42 5.24 4.12
CA VAL A 72 -1.98 4.14 3.24
C VAL A 72 -2.89 4.02 2.02
N MET A 73 -4.20 4.04 2.22
CA MET A 73 -5.18 3.97 1.13
C MET A 73 -5.15 5.21 0.24
N THR A 74 -5.04 6.40 0.83
CA THR A 74 -4.90 7.67 0.09
C THR A 74 -3.66 7.66 -0.80
N ILE A 75 -2.49 7.24 -0.29
CA ILE A 75 -1.27 7.12 -1.11
C ILE A 75 -1.49 6.14 -2.27
N SER A 76 -2.16 5.02 -2.01
CA SER A 76 -2.45 4.03 -3.05
C SER A 76 -3.28 4.65 -4.19
N ILE A 77 -4.37 5.35 -3.85
CA ILE A 77 -5.29 5.96 -4.81
C ILE A 77 -4.63 7.13 -5.56
N VAL A 78 -3.93 8.01 -4.84
CA VAL A 78 -3.42 9.27 -5.41
C VAL A 78 -2.08 9.08 -6.13
N LYS A 79 -1.28 8.08 -5.73
CA LYS A 79 0.09 7.89 -6.27
C LYS A 79 0.25 6.60 -7.05
N ASN A 80 -0.13 5.46 -6.48
CA ASN A 80 0.15 4.16 -7.10
C ASN A 80 -0.82 3.84 -8.24
N VAL A 81 -2.12 4.07 -8.07
CA VAL A 81 -3.13 3.80 -9.11
C VAL A 81 -2.84 4.57 -10.40
N PRO A 82 -2.50 5.89 -10.37
CA PRO A 82 -2.12 6.61 -11.59
C PRO A 82 -0.87 6.05 -12.26
N ILE A 83 0.15 5.65 -11.48
CA ILE A 83 1.36 5.03 -12.02
C ILE A 83 1.02 3.70 -12.70
N ASN A 84 0.27 2.83 -12.01
CA ASN A 84 -0.13 1.52 -12.54
C ASN A 84 -0.94 1.69 -13.84
N ARG A 85 -1.93 2.61 -13.85
CA ARG A 85 -2.73 2.94 -15.03
C ARG A 85 -1.85 3.40 -16.20
N TYR A 86 -0.94 4.34 -15.94
CA TYR A 86 0.02 4.80 -16.95
C TYR A 86 0.80 3.63 -17.55
N VAL A 87 1.45 2.82 -16.72
CA VAL A 87 2.26 1.69 -17.20
C VAL A 87 1.41 0.68 -17.95
N THR A 88 0.19 0.39 -17.49
CA THR A 88 -0.69 -0.56 -18.19
C THR A 88 -1.18 -0.06 -19.55
N SER A 89 -1.23 1.26 -19.75
CA SER A 89 -1.59 1.87 -21.04
C SER A 89 -0.49 1.81 -22.09
N LEU A 90 0.75 1.54 -21.69
CA LEU A 90 1.90 1.48 -22.60
C LEU A 90 1.92 0.18 -23.41
N ASP A 91 2.39 0.23 -24.66
CA ASP A 91 2.64 -0.95 -25.48
C ASP A 91 3.99 -1.61 -25.09
N PRO A 92 4.01 -2.90 -24.69
CA PRO A 92 5.26 -3.63 -24.42
C PRO A 92 6.20 -3.71 -25.62
N ALA A 93 5.68 -3.71 -26.85
CA ALA A 93 6.47 -3.83 -28.08
C ALA A 93 7.04 -2.49 -28.56
N ALA A 94 6.52 -1.36 -28.08
CA ALA A 94 6.92 -0.02 -28.50
C ALA A 94 7.31 0.84 -27.28
N ARG A 95 8.60 0.88 -26.96
CA ARG A 95 9.14 1.72 -25.88
C ARG A 95 9.04 3.21 -26.27
N PRO A 96 8.44 4.08 -25.42
CA PRO A 96 8.43 5.52 -25.66
C PRO A 96 9.85 6.09 -25.81
N PRO A 97 10.10 7.00 -26.76
CA PRO A 97 11.43 7.60 -26.95
C PRO A 97 11.96 8.33 -25.71
N ASP A 98 11.08 8.87 -24.87
CA ASP A 98 11.42 9.60 -23.65
C ASP A 98 11.26 8.76 -22.37
N TRP A 99 11.27 7.43 -22.50
CA TRP A 99 11.08 6.50 -21.37
C TRP A 99 12.01 6.80 -20.19
N GLU A 100 13.28 7.11 -20.43
CA GLU A 100 14.26 7.35 -19.35
C GLU A 100 13.85 8.51 -18.44
N ARG A 101 13.15 9.51 -18.98
CA ARG A 101 12.63 10.65 -18.22
C ARG A 101 11.31 10.34 -17.53
N ARG A 102 10.50 9.44 -18.10
CA ARG A 102 9.15 9.10 -17.60
C ARG A 102 9.08 7.83 -16.78
N ASP A 103 10.18 7.08 -16.68
CA ASP A 103 10.25 5.79 -15.99
C ASP A 103 9.75 5.94 -14.55
N PRO A 104 8.58 5.37 -14.21
CA PRO A 104 7.97 5.59 -12.91
C PRO A 104 8.50 4.63 -11.85
N ARG A 105 9.38 3.67 -12.20
CA ARG A 105 9.76 2.56 -11.31
C ARG A 105 10.34 3.02 -9.97
N MET A 106 11.19 4.05 -9.98
CA MET A 106 11.79 4.59 -8.75
C MET A 106 10.76 5.32 -7.88
N ARG A 107 9.85 6.08 -8.50
CA ARG A 107 8.75 6.75 -7.80
C ARG A 107 7.79 5.73 -7.20
N TRP A 108 7.45 4.70 -7.97
CA TRP A 108 6.60 3.60 -7.55
C TRP A 108 7.22 2.86 -6.35
N ARG A 109 8.53 2.57 -6.38
CA ARG A 109 9.27 2.04 -5.22
C ARG A 109 9.13 2.93 -3.99
N GLY A 110 9.32 4.24 -4.12
CA GLY A 110 9.24 5.19 -3.00
C GLY A 110 7.86 5.18 -2.33
N TRP A 111 6.79 5.24 -3.12
CA TRP A 111 5.43 5.17 -2.60
C TRP A 111 5.08 3.81 -1.99
N ASN A 112 5.63 2.73 -2.55
CA ASN A 112 5.51 1.38 -1.99
C ASN A 112 6.18 1.23 -0.63
N LEU A 113 7.37 1.79 -0.48
CA LEU A 113 8.08 1.80 0.78
C LEU A 113 7.32 2.62 1.82
N THR A 114 6.88 3.83 1.46
CA THR A 114 6.14 4.72 2.36
C THR A 114 4.87 4.06 2.89
N ARG A 115 4.03 3.48 2.01
CA ARG A 115 2.82 2.77 2.44
C ARG A 115 3.11 1.54 3.29
N THR A 116 4.23 0.86 3.03
CA THR A 116 4.63 -0.31 3.83
C THR A 116 5.05 0.09 5.23
N VAL A 117 5.84 1.16 5.37
CA VAL A 117 6.23 1.70 6.69
C VAL A 117 4.99 2.14 7.48
N LEU A 118 4.09 2.91 6.86
CA LEU A 118 2.85 3.33 7.51
C LEU A 118 1.98 2.15 7.94
N ALA A 119 1.84 1.13 7.10
CA ALA A 119 1.09 -0.08 7.43
C ALA A 119 1.72 -0.87 8.58
N LEU A 120 3.05 -0.96 8.65
CA LEU A 120 3.76 -1.61 9.76
C LEU A 120 3.61 -0.82 11.07
N VAL A 121 3.66 0.51 11.01
CA VAL A 121 3.38 1.36 12.17
C VAL A 121 1.94 1.18 12.63
N ALA A 122 0.97 1.20 11.70
CA ALA A 122 -0.45 0.94 12.02
C ALA A 122 -0.65 -0.42 12.69
N PHE A 123 0.02 -1.47 12.18
CA PHE A 123 0.00 -2.80 12.80
C PHE A 123 0.57 -2.78 14.23
N GLY A 124 1.71 -2.11 14.45
CA GLY A 124 2.30 -1.97 15.78
C GLY A 124 1.40 -1.22 16.77
N VAL A 125 0.76 -0.14 16.30
CA VAL A 125 -0.22 0.64 17.09
C VAL A 125 -1.45 -0.23 17.43
N ASN A 126 -1.95 -1.01 16.48
CA ASN A 126 -3.07 -1.93 16.72
C ASN A 126 -2.72 -3.04 17.72
N ALA A 127 -1.51 -3.62 17.62
CA ALA A 127 -1.03 -4.60 18.59
C ALA A 127 -0.96 -3.99 19.99
N TRP A 128 -0.44 -2.77 20.12
CA TRP A 128 -0.40 -2.06 21.40
C TRP A 128 -1.79 -1.75 21.93
N ALA A 129 -2.73 -1.31 21.08
CA ALA A 129 -4.12 -1.07 21.46
C ALA A 129 -4.77 -2.34 22.04
N ALA A 130 -4.55 -3.48 21.39
CA ALA A 130 -5.07 -4.77 21.85
C ALA A 130 -4.45 -5.19 23.19
N THR A 131 -3.13 -5.08 23.35
CA THR A 131 -2.46 -5.39 24.63
C THR A 131 -2.95 -4.48 25.76
N ALA A 132 -3.08 -3.17 25.50
CA ALA A 132 -3.60 -2.21 26.47
C ALA A 132 -5.04 -2.52 26.87
N LEU A 133 -5.88 -2.95 25.92
CA LEU A 133 -7.27 -3.33 26.19
C LEU A 133 -7.39 -4.58 27.08
N ILE A 134 -6.52 -5.58 26.88
CA ILE A 134 -6.56 -6.85 27.64
C ILE A 134 -5.89 -6.71 29.02
N SER A 135 -5.01 -5.73 29.19
CA SER A 135 -4.30 -5.49 30.46
C SER A 135 -5.06 -4.57 31.42
N MET A 136 -6.27 -4.14 31.05
CA MET A 136 -7.18 -3.30 31.84
C MET A 136 -8.33 -4.13 32.41
#